data_AF-A0A7C2XB55-F1
#
_entry.id   AF-A0A7C2XB55-F1
#
_cell.length_a   1.000
_cell.length_b   1.000
_cell.length_c   1.000
_cell.angle_alpha   90.00
_cell.angle_beta   90.00
_cell.angle_gamma   90.00
#
_symmetry.space_group_name_H-M   'P 1'
#
loop_
_entity.id
_entity.type
_entity.pdbx_description
1 polymer ?
#
loop_
_entity_poly.entity_id
_entity_poly.type
_entity_poly.pdbx_seq_one_letter_code
_entity_poly.pdbx_strand_id
1 'polypeptide(L)'
;MNEKKRITIGVTILVGLSLSLTSLLGMTIGAQAGSPSERPDRIALRPQAEGAWSTEGWVPIGPGQTLTFTHSVGGDPALYAVDLWFLDTGPVNYGINQIAYGGVEDNGVHYGAYWWGLTDTQINVTRETGDLFVDQVFLRIREPDPPDWDSGWLDIDPGVANILTLNHNLGGNEEDYRVGIKFRDSDADGLGIHQYNIGGNEDSNRFYGAAWLNLTNSSLHVLRFGNDIYADQVRVFINLPDSPPAFDSGWSDFALGQTQVISHNLDINPFAYVISTSQRSPQHGINIMGVGGIELHGQYRGSDWESMTGQTISLSRMAQDIYAPEIRVRIWTPNYIFLPSVTGDYSPPD
;
A
#
# COMPACT_ATOMS: atom_id res chain seq x y z
N MET A 1 32.05 -25.69 -7.93
CA MET A 1 30.67 -25.78 -8.42
C MET A 1 29.79 -25.58 -7.20
N ASN A 2 29.45 -24.33 -6.89
CA ASN A 2 28.83 -23.95 -5.62
C ASN A 2 27.30 -23.99 -5.77
N GLU A 3 26.68 -24.93 -5.07
CA GLU A 3 25.23 -25.03 -4.92
C GLU A 3 24.69 -23.78 -4.21
N LYS A 4 23.78 -23.08 -4.89
CA LYS A 4 22.98 -21.99 -4.30
C LYS A 4 22.03 -22.59 -3.25
N LYS A 5 22.38 -22.50 -1.97
CA LYS A 5 21.42 -22.67 -0.88
C LYS A 5 20.48 -21.47 -0.89
N ARG A 6 19.30 -21.64 -1.49
CA ARG A 6 18.13 -20.82 -1.16
C ARG A 6 17.80 -21.08 0.31
N ILE A 7 17.66 -20.02 1.11
CA ILE A 7 17.08 -20.14 2.45
C ILE A 7 15.59 -20.39 2.24
N THR A 8 15.21 -21.67 2.27
CA THR A 8 13.82 -22.06 2.43
C THR A 8 13.49 -21.89 3.91
N ILE A 9 12.67 -20.91 4.26
CA ILE A 9 12.14 -20.77 5.62
C ILE A 9 11.29 -22.02 5.90
N GLY A 10 11.80 -22.87 6.80
CA GLY A 10 11.25 -24.18 7.10
C GLY A 10 10.00 -24.08 7.97
N VAL A 11 8.85 -24.42 7.38
CA VAL A 11 7.54 -24.52 8.02
C VAL A 11 7.52 -25.66 9.04
N THR A 12 7.28 -25.34 10.32
CA THR A 12 6.80 -26.30 11.31
C THR A 12 5.30 -26.08 11.49
N ILE A 13 4.49 -27.05 11.09
CA ILE A 13 3.02 -26.99 11.18
C ILE A 13 2.61 -27.21 12.63
N LEU A 14 2.13 -26.16 13.29
CA LEU A 14 1.32 -26.28 14.51
C LEU A 14 -0.10 -25.79 14.19
N VAL A 15 -1.07 -26.72 14.25
CA VAL A 15 -2.49 -26.42 14.05
C VAL A 15 -2.99 -25.65 15.26
N GLY A 16 -3.28 -24.35 15.08
CA GLY A 16 -3.84 -23.45 16.08
C GLY A 16 -5.19 -22.89 15.65
N LEU A 17 -6.15 -22.89 16.60
CA LEU A 17 -7.58 -22.62 16.45
C LEU A 17 -7.94 -21.37 15.61
N SER A 18 -8.90 -21.55 14.69
CA SER A 18 -9.65 -20.48 14.04
C SER A 18 -10.78 -19.97 14.96
N LEU A 19 -10.79 -18.67 15.28
CA LEU A 19 -12.02 -18.00 15.75
C LEU A 19 -12.92 -17.73 14.54
N SER A 20 -14.01 -18.48 14.42
CA SER A 20 -15.06 -18.21 13.43
C SER A 20 -16.06 -17.18 13.99
N LEU A 21 -16.10 -16.01 13.37
CA LEU A 21 -17.17 -15.03 13.58
C LEU A 21 -18.33 -15.37 12.64
N THR A 22 -19.36 -16.03 13.18
CA THR A 22 -20.60 -16.34 12.45
C THR A 22 -21.49 -15.10 12.41
N SER A 23 -21.69 -14.51 11.24
CA SER A 23 -22.68 -13.45 11.03
C SER A 23 -23.93 -13.99 10.32
N LEU A 24 -25.07 -13.49 10.81
CA LEU A 24 -26.44 -13.89 10.53
C LEU A 24 -26.92 -13.25 9.22
N LEU A 25 -27.47 -14.06 8.30
CA LEU A 25 -28.07 -13.60 7.04
C LEU A 25 -29.57 -13.31 7.21
N GLY A 26 -30.05 -12.23 6.61
CA GLY A 26 -31.37 -12.24 5.97
C GLY A 26 -32.19 -10.96 6.07
N MET A 27 -31.96 -9.98 5.20
CA MET A 27 -33.03 -9.18 4.58
C MET A 27 -32.61 -8.80 3.15
N THR A 28 -33.35 -9.31 2.17
CA THR A 28 -33.25 -8.89 0.76
C THR A 28 -34.13 -7.67 0.53
N ILE A 29 -33.53 -6.56 0.08
CA ILE A 29 -34.26 -5.44 -0.54
C ILE A 29 -33.70 -5.32 -1.95
N GLY A 30 -34.58 -5.48 -2.94
CA GLY A 30 -34.23 -5.30 -4.34
C GLY A 30 -33.95 -3.82 -4.61
N ALA A 31 -32.74 -3.51 -5.07
CA ALA A 31 -32.40 -2.19 -5.58
C ALA A 31 -32.49 -2.19 -7.11
N GLN A 32 -33.32 -1.29 -7.62
CA GLN A 32 -33.45 -0.97 -9.04
C GLN A 32 -32.20 -0.20 -9.50
N ALA A 33 -31.60 -0.61 -10.61
CA ALA A 33 -30.45 0.06 -11.19
C ALA A 33 -30.83 1.49 -11.64
N GLY A 34 -30.33 2.50 -10.93
CA GLY A 34 -30.34 3.89 -11.39
C GLY A 34 -29.29 4.07 -12.49
N SER A 35 -29.66 4.78 -13.56
CA SER A 35 -28.71 5.17 -14.62
C SER A 35 -27.63 6.09 -14.05
N PRO A 36 -26.38 6.03 -14.56
CA PRO A 36 -25.29 6.84 -14.06
C PRO A 36 -25.62 8.33 -14.18
N SER A 37 -25.53 9.04 -13.05
CA SER A 37 -25.63 10.49 -12.99
C SER A 37 -24.52 11.09 -13.82
N GLU A 38 -24.87 11.96 -14.77
CA GLU A 38 -23.91 12.77 -15.53
C GLU A 38 -23.02 13.54 -14.56
N ARG A 39 -21.69 13.39 -14.74
CA ARG A 39 -20.65 14.05 -13.95
C ARG A 39 -20.72 15.56 -14.24
N PRO A 40 -20.71 16.44 -13.23
CA PRO A 40 -20.51 17.86 -13.48
C PRO A 40 -19.12 18.09 -14.08
N ASP A 41 -19.05 18.92 -15.11
CA ASP A 41 -17.84 19.29 -15.86
C ASP A 41 -16.68 19.62 -14.93
N ARG A 42 -15.61 18.80 -15.00
CA ARG A 42 -14.38 19.02 -14.21
C ARG A 42 -13.61 20.23 -14.75
N ILE A 43 -13.16 21.05 -13.82
CA ILE A 43 -12.33 22.25 -13.97
C ILE A 43 -11.05 21.91 -14.77
N ALA A 44 -10.62 22.87 -15.60
CA ALA A 44 -9.46 22.76 -16.49
C ALA A 44 -8.18 22.25 -15.78
N LEU A 45 -7.49 21.36 -16.48
CA LEU A 45 -6.22 20.74 -16.10
C LEU A 45 -5.17 21.79 -15.73
N ARG A 46 -4.55 21.66 -14.55
CA ARG A 46 -3.37 22.46 -14.19
C ARG A 46 -2.15 21.93 -14.96
N PRO A 47 -1.34 22.80 -15.59
CA PRO A 47 -0.11 22.39 -16.24
C PRO A 47 0.94 21.92 -15.22
N GLN A 48 1.78 21.02 -15.67
CA GLN A 48 2.75 20.25 -14.91
C GLN A 48 4.08 20.97 -14.68
N ALA A 49 4.14 21.83 -13.69
CA ALA A 49 5.44 22.25 -13.14
C ALA A 49 5.39 22.54 -11.64
N GLU A 50 4.22 22.48 -11.01
CA GLU A 50 4.03 22.81 -9.59
C GLU A 50 3.38 21.60 -8.91
N GLY A 51 4.05 20.98 -7.94
CA GLY A 51 3.44 19.96 -7.07
C GLY A 51 3.95 18.52 -7.20
N ALA A 52 5.12 18.23 -7.77
CA ALA A 52 5.73 16.89 -7.69
C ALA A 52 7.25 16.95 -7.46
N TRP A 53 7.77 15.95 -6.75
CA TRP A 53 9.17 15.79 -6.42
C TRP A 53 9.52 14.30 -6.34
N SER A 54 10.73 13.93 -6.73
CA SER A 54 11.27 12.59 -6.51
C SER A 54 12.75 12.66 -6.17
N THR A 55 13.29 11.57 -5.61
CA THR A 55 14.74 11.39 -5.63
C THR A 55 15.23 11.32 -7.09
N GLU A 56 16.47 11.75 -7.35
CA GLU A 56 17.07 11.70 -8.69
C GLU A 56 17.31 10.25 -9.17
N GLY A 57 17.26 9.30 -8.24
CA GLY A 57 17.39 7.88 -8.48
C GLY A 57 17.27 7.10 -7.17
N TRP A 58 17.76 5.86 -7.17
CA TRP A 58 17.88 5.06 -5.95
C TRP A 58 18.88 5.68 -4.99
N VAL A 59 18.49 5.75 -3.71
CA VAL A 59 19.31 6.31 -2.63
C VAL A 59 19.67 5.17 -1.66
N PRO A 60 20.97 4.86 -1.46
CA PRO A 60 21.37 3.84 -0.51
C PRO A 60 20.93 4.17 0.91
N ILE A 61 20.47 3.14 1.64
CA ILE A 61 20.07 3.26 3.04
C ILE A 61 20.56 2.04 3.84
N GLY A 62 21.31 2.27 4.91
CA GLY A 62 21.83 1.22 5.78
C GLY A 62 20.80 0.72 6.81
N PRO A 63 20.92 -0.51 7.33
CA PRO A 63 20.02 -1.01 8.37
C PRO A 63 20.00 -0.08 9.60
N GLY A 64 18.80 0.26 10.07
CA GLY A 64 18.59 1.20 11.19
C GLY A 64 18.82 2.67 10.84
N GLN A 65 19.16 2.99 9.59
CA GLN A 65 19.37 4.37 9.15
C GLN A 65 18.03 5.04 8.90
N THR A 66 17.94 6.33 9.26
CA THR A 66 16.89 7.23 8.80
C THR A 66 17.50 8.26 7.85
N LEU A 67 16.89 8.41 6.67
CA LEU A 67 17.18 9.47 5.71
C LEU A 67 16.10 10.54 5.81
N THR A 68 16.52 11.81 5.81
CA THR A 68 15.61 12.95 5.68
C THR A 68 15.76 13.52 4.28
N PHE A 69 14.65 13.56 3.54
CA PHE A 69 14.58 14.16 2.22
C PHE A 69 13.93 15.54 2.33
N THR A 70 14.50 16.52 1.62
CA THR A 70 13.88 17.84 1.43
C THR A 70 13.26 17.89 0.04
N HIS A 71 12.02 18.35 -0.06
CA HIS A 71 11.28 18.45 -1.31
C HIS A 71 10.63 19.84 -1.46
N SER A 72 10.31 20.20 -2.70
CA SER A 72 9.75 21.51 -3.05
C SER A 72 8.29 21.45 -3.49
N VAL A 73 7.54 20.40 -3.09
CA VAL A 73 6.12 20.24 -3.44
C VAL A 73 5.28 21.40 -2.92
N GLY A 74 5.46 21.81 -1.66
CA GLY A 74 4.71 22.92 -1.04
C GLY A 74 3.20 22.64 -0.86
N GLY A 75 2.47 23.49 -0.17
CA GLY A 75 1.03 23.27 0.09
C GLY A 75 0.75 22.36 1.29
N ASP A 76 -0.43 21.73 1.33
CA ASP A 76 -0.87 20.88 2.46
C ASP A 76 -0.34 19.43 2.30
N PRO A 77 0.54 18.95 3.20
CA PRO A 77 1.09 17.58 3.13
C PRO A 77 0.04 16.49 3.29
N ALA A 78 -1.10 16.83 3.89
CA ALA A 78 -2.20 15.92 4.02
C ALA A 78 -2.82 15.56 2.65
N LEU A 79 -2.57 16.34 1.60
CA LEU A 79 -3.01 16.07 0.23
C LEU A 79 -2.00 15.26 -0.59
N TYR A 80 -0.73 15.18 -0.21
CA TYR A 80 0.28 14.52 -1.04
C TYR A 80 0.03 13.01 -1.20
N ALA A 81 0.32 12.43 -2.35
CA ALA A 81 0.61 11.00 -2.44
C ALA A 81 2.11 10.77 -2.28
N VAL A 82 2.47 9.74 -1.52
CA VAL A 82 3.85 9.31 -1.31
C VAL A 82 3.98 7.90 -1.85
N ASP A 83 4.88 7.70 -2.81
CA ASP A 83 5.27 6.38 -3.28
C ASP A 83 6.70 6.11 -2.81
N LEU A 84 6.85 5.13 -1.91
CA LEU A 84 8.15 4.65 -1.45
C LEU A 84 8.38 3.24 -2.01
N TRP A 85 9.49 3.07 -2.72
CA TRP A 85 9.89 1.83 -3.35
C TRP A 85 11.21 1.34 -2.77
N PHE A 86 11.39 0.03 -2.73
CA PHE A 86 12.62 -0.62 -2.26
C PHE A 86 13.36 -1.25 -3.43
N LEU A 87 14.68 -1.27 -3.33
CA LEU A 87 15.55 -2.05 -4.19
C LEU A 87 16.45 -2.93 -3.31
N ASP A 88 16.32 -4.23 -3.46
CA ASP A 88 17.28 -5.21 -2.93
C ASP A 88 18.39 -5.44 -3.97
N THR A 89 19.64 -5.22 -3.58
CA THR A 89 20.82 -5.50 -4.40
C THR A 89 21.70 -6.60 -3.82
N GLY A 90 21.23 -7.24 -2.75
CA GLY A 90 21.93 -8.26 -2.00
C GLY A 90 22.08 -9.59 -2.76
N PRO A 91 22.66 -10.61 -2.11
CA PRO A 91 22.94 -11.88 -2.77
C PRO A 91 21.70 -12.68 -3.21
N VAL A 92 20.57 -12.50 -2.51
CA VAL A 92 19.28 -13.12 -2.88
C VAL A 92 18.61 -12.32 -4.01
N ASN A 93 18.65 -10.99 -3.92
CA ASN A 93 18.17 -10.03 -4.90
C ASN A 93 16.68 -10.19 -5.24
N TYR A 94 15.83 -9.54 -4.46
CA TYR A 94 14.41 -9.37 -4.71
C TYR A 94 14.09 -8.25 -5.71
N GLY A 95 15.10 -7.52 -6.19
CA GLY A 95 14.95 -6.42 -7.13
C GLY A 95 14.10 -5.28 -6.56
N ILE A 96 13.34 -4.61 -7.44
CA ILE A 96 12.38 -3.58 -7.04
C ILE A 96 11.19 -4.25 -6.36
N ASN A 97 10.89 -3.87 -5.11
CA ASN A 97 9.93 -4.58 -4.26
C ASN A 97 9.21 -3.65 -3.24
N GLN A 98 8.23 -4.24 -2.54
CA GLN A 98 7.58 -3.68 -1.34
C GLN A 98 7.45 -4.72 -0.20
N ILE A 99 8.42 -5.63 -0.09
CA ILE A 99 8.44 -6.59 1.02
C ILE A 99 8.62 -5.82 2.34
N ALA A 100 7.85 -6.19 3.36
CA ALA A 100 7.83 -5.58 4.68
C ALA A 100 7.57 -4.05 4.66
N TYR A 101 6.80 -3.56 3.69
CA TYR A 101 6.43 -2.16 3.63
C TYR A 101 5.64 -1.73 4.87
N GLY A 102 6.08 -0.66 5.53
CA GLY A 102 5.51 -0.22 6.82
C GLY A 102 6.29 -0.72 8.03
N GLY A 103 7.22 -1.66 7.84
CA GLY A 103 7.92 -2.35 8.92
C GLY A 103 7.17 -3.61 9.37
N VAL A 104 7.90 -4.70 9.56
CA VAL A 104 7.39 -5.95 10.14
C VAL A 104 8.36 -6.45 11.22
N GLU A 105 7.83 -6.98 12.31
CA GLU A 105 8.62 -7.72 13.30
C GLU A 105 8.48 -9.23 13.05
N ASP A 106 9.60 -9.95 13.08
CA ASP A 106 9.63 -11.42 13.04
C ASP A 106 10.74 -11.93 13.99
N ASN A 107 10.32 -12.61 15.06
CA ASN A 107 11.17 -13.22 16.07
C ASN A 107 12.18 -12.26 16.74
N GLY A 108 11.74 -11.06 17.10
CA GLY A 108 12.50 -9.97 17.72
C GLY A 108 13.35 -9.18 16.73
N VAL A 109 13.15 -9.37 15.42
CA VAL A 109 13.92 -8.70 14.37
C VAL A 109 12.97 -7.89 13.50
N HIS A 110 13.29 -6.63 13.27
CA HIS A 110 12.48 -5.75 12.43
C HIS A 110 13.04 -5.68 11.01
N TYR A 111 12.17 -5.83 10.01
CA TYR A 111 12.50 -5.81 8.59
C TYR A 111 11.69 -4.76 7.84
N GLY A 112 12.14 -4.44 6.62
CA GLY A 112 11.50 -3.49 5.71
C GLY A 112 11.89 -2.05 5.96
N ALA A 113 11.04 -1.15 5.48
CA ALA A 113 11.19 0.28 5.63
C ALA A 113 9.83 0.98 5.58
N TYR A 114 9.81 2.21 6.08
CA TYR A 114 8.62 3.05 6.09
C TYR A 114 9.01 4.53 6.01
N TRP A 115 8.03 5.36 5.67
CA TRP A 115 8.17 6.81 5.72
C TRP A 115 7.32 7.42 6.84
N TRP A 116 7.78 8.55 7.36
CA TRP A 116 7.14 9.28 8.45
C TRP A 116 7.57 10.75 8.46
N GLY A 117 6.96 11.56 9.32
CA GLY A 117 7.30 12.97 9.50
C GLY A 117 7.06 13.80 8.25
N LEU A 118 6.06 13.47 7.44
CA LEU A 118 5.78 14.21 6.20
C LEU A 118 5.28 15.63 6.52
N THR A 119 6.00 16.62 6.02
CA THR A 119 5.68 18.05 6.06
C THR A 119 5.57 18.62 4.64
N ASP A 120 5.44 19.94 4.51
CA ASP A 120 5.34 20.63 3.22
C ASP A 120 6.68 20.72 2.49
N THR A 121 7.76 20.37 3.19
CA THR A 121 9.14 20.51 2.75
C THR A 121 10.02 19.32 3.05
N GLN A 122 9.59 18.39 3.91
CA GLN A 122 10.42 17.28 4.38
C GLN A 122 9.64 15.98 4.56
N ILE A 123 10.36 14.86 4.47
CA ILE A 123 9.89 13.53 4.82
C ILE A 123 11.06 12.67 5.27
N ASN A 124 10.82 11.80 6.24
CA ASN A 124 11.80 10.82 6.71
C ASN A 124 11.49 9.44 6.14
N VAL A 125 12.53 8.67 5.84
CA VAL A 125 12.45 7.25 5.48
C VAL A 125 13.40 6.48 6.38
N THR A 126 12.90 5.47 7.07
CA THR A 126 13.67 4.61 7.97
C THR A 126 13.69 3.19 7.43
N ARG A 127 14.90 2.61 7.32
CA ARG A 127 15.10 1.18 7.10
C ARG A 127 15.25 0.51 8.45
N GLU A 128 14.54 -0.59 8.68
CA GLU A 128 14.60 -1.31 9.93
C GLU A 128 15.98 -1.95 10.18
N THR A 129 16.30 -2.17 11.46
CA THR A 129 17.66 -2.58 11.88
C THR A 129 18.07 -3.97 11.42
N GLY A 130 17.12 -4.89 11.24
CA GLY A 130 17.35 -6.25 10.78
C GLY A 130 17.05 -6.47 9.30
N ASP A 131 16.69 -5.40 8.57
CA ASP A 131 16.18 -5.53 7.21
C ASP A 131 17.21 -6.13 6.22
N LEU A 132 16.70 -7.01 5.35
CA LEU A 132 17.43 -7.68 4.29
C LEU A 132 16.90 -7.37 2.89
N PHE A 133 15.86 -6.53 2.76
CA PHE A 133 15.11 -6.33 1.51
C PHE A 133 15.26 -4.93 0.89
N VAL A 134 15.84 -3.97 1.62
CA VAL A 134 15.83 -2.55 1.28
C VAL A 134 17.25 -1.97 1.28
N ASP A 135 18.08 -2.35 0.31
CA ASP A 135 19.42 -1.75 0.20
C ASP A 135 19.38 -0.29 -0.24
N GLN A 136 18.37 0.06 -1.06
CA GLN A 136 18.16 1.40 -1.56
C GLN A 136 16.68 1.73 -1.59
N VAL A 137 16.36 3.02 -1.48
CA VAL A 137 15.01 3.55 -1.56
C VAL A 137 14.86 4.51 -2.72
N PHE A 138 13.68 4.53 -3.31
CA PHE A 138 13.26 5.54 -4.28
C PHE A 138 11.95 6.14 -3.80
N LEU A 139 11.88 7.47 -3.77
CA LEU A 139 10.77 8.19 -3.17
C LEU A 139 10.20 9.18 -4.17
N ARG A 140 8.88 9.18 -4.31
CA ARG A 140 8.12 10.18 -5.06
C ARG A 140 7.06 10.79 -4.16
N ILE A 141 6.91 12.11 -4.25
CA ILE A 141 5.91 12.91 -3.55
C ILE A 141 5.22 13.77 -4.60
N ARG A 142 3.90 13.82 -4.54
CA ARG A 142 3.09 14.48 -5.57
C ARG A 142 1.81 15.00 -4.94
N GLU A 143 1.37 16.18 -5.33
CA GLU A 143 0.00 16.65 -5.07
C GLU A 143 -0.89 16.05 -6.18
N PRO A 144 -1.70 15.01 -5.90
CA PRO A 144 -2.64 14.47 -6.87
C PRO A 144 -3.72 15.49 -7.22
N ASP A 145 -4.46 15.20 -8.29
CA ASP A 145 -5.79 15.77 -8.43
C ASP A 145 -6.63 15.46 -7.18
N PRO A 146 -7.55 16.36 -6.81
CA PRO A 146 -8.44 16.11 -5.69
C PRO A 146 -9.12 14.74 -5.80
N PRO A 147 -9.17 13.96 -4.72
CA PRO A 147 -9.83 12.68 -4.75
C PRO A 147 -11.33 12.84 -4.96
N ASP A 148 -11.95 11.82 -5.55
CA ASP A 148 -13.41 11.78 -5.73
C ASP A 148 -14.12 11.71 -4.38
N TRP A 149 -13.45 11.18 -3.36
CA TRP A 149 -13.87 11.30 -1.97
C TRP A 149 -12.67 11.35 -1.01
N ASP A 150 -12.80 12.13 0.05
CA ASP A 150 -11.78 12.30 1.10
C ASP A 150 -12.46 12.34 2.47
N SER A 151 -11.98 11.53 3.41
CA SER A 151 -12.49 11.54 4.78
C SER A 151 -12.08 12.79 5.57
N GLY A 152 -11.04 13.50 5.14
CA GLY A 152 -10.25 14.36 6.03
C GLY A 152 -9.54 13.54 7.11
N TRP A 153 -8.95 14.21 8.08
CA TRP A 153 -8.40 13.54 9.27
C TRP A 153 -9.53 13.22 10.25
N LEU A 154 -9.59 11.97 10.67
CA LEU A 154 -10.55 11.47 11.64
C LEU A 154 -9.81 10.79 12.79
N ASP A 155 -10.20 11.12 14.03
CA ASP A 155 -9.74 10.39 15.21
C ASP A 155 -10.25 8.94 15.15
N ILE A 156 -9.43 8.00 15.59
CA ILE A 156 -9.80 6.59 15.65
C ILE A 156 -9.26 5.90 16.91
N ASP A 157 -10.18 5.32 17.68
CA ASP A 157 -9.85 4.53 18.86
C ASP A 157 -9.25 3.16 18.45
N PRO A 158 -8.24 2.65 19.17
CA PRO A 158 -7.64 1.36 18.87
C PRO A 158 -8.57 0.20 19.23
N GLY A 159 -8.45 -0.91 18.49
CA GLY A 159 -9.06 -2.20 18.79
C GLY A 159 -10.27 -2.58 17.93
N VAL A 160 -10.51 -3.88 17.80
CA VAL A 160 -11.55 -4.45 16.92
C VAL A 160 -12.99 -4.08 17.30
N ALA A 161 -13.21 -3.57 18.51
CA ALA A 161 -14.52 -3.05 18.93
C ALA A 161 -14.81 -1.66 18.35
N ASN A 162 -13.79 -0.96 17.83
CA ASN A 162 -13.83 0.44 17.42
C ASN A 162 -13.64 0.61 15.90
N ILE A 163 -14.06 -0.39 15.10
CA ILE A 163 -13.98 -0.29 13.64
C ILE A 163 -14.77 0.92 13.16
N LEU A 164 -14.07 1.84 12.48
CA LEU A 164 -14.65 3.05 11.90
C LEU A 164 -15.26 2.73 10.54
N THR A 165 -16.55 3.00 10.36
CA THR A 165 -17.23 2.89 9.06
C THR A 165 -17.21 4.25 8.36
N LEU A 166 -16.63 4.30 7.16
CA LEU A 166 -16.57 5.50 6.34
C LEU A 166 -17.51 5.36 5.15
N ASN A 167 -18.51 6.24 5.08
CA ASN A 167 -19.46 6.28 3.97
C ASN A 167 -18.98 7.30 2.92
N HIS A 168 -18.71 6.82 1.72
CA HIS A 168 -18.28 7.65 0.58
C HIS A 168 -19.34 7.78 -0.51
N ASN A 169 -20.28 6.84 -0.61
CA ASN A 169 -21.45 6.89 -1.50
C ASN A 169 -21.12 7.17 -2.97
N LEU A 170 -19.95 6.72 -3.45
CA LEU A 170 -19.48 6.99 -4.82
C LEU A 170 -20.24 6.16 -5.88
N GLY A 171 -20.78 4.99 -5.50
CA GLY A 171 -21.52 4.10 -6.38
C GLY A 171 -20.67 3.48 -7.49
N GLY A 172 -21.30 2.77 -8.43
CA GLY A 172 -20.56 2.06 -9.49
C GLY A 172 -19.86 0.80 -8.97
N ASN A 173 -18.73 0.45 -9.60
CA ASN A 173 -17.95 -0.75 -9.30
C ASN A 173 -16.78 -0.41 -8.37
N GLU A 174 -16.79 -0.95 -7.15
CA GLU A 174 -15.76 -0.70 -6.15
C GLU A 174 -14.38 -1.20 -6.55
N GLU A 175 -14.30 -2.16 -7.48
CA GLU A 175 -13.02 -2.64 -7.96
C GLU A 175 -12.27 -1.56 -8.74
N ASP A 176 -12.95 -0.55 -9.27
CA ASP A 176 -12.33 0.55 -10.02
C ASP A 176 -11.70 1.60 -9.10
N TYR A 177 -12.03 1.59 -7.81
CA TYR A 177 -11.50 2.53 -6.83
C TYR A 177 -10.01 2.33 -6.55
N ARG A 178 -9.29 3.44 -6.36
CA ARG A 178 -7.98 3.47 -5.70
C ARG A 178 -8.15 4.07 -4.33
N VAL A 179 -7.93 3.25 -3.32
CA VAL A 179 -8.05 3.66 -1.92
C VAL A 179 -6.67 3.83 -1.34
N GLY A 180 -6.38 5.02 -0.84
CA GLY A 180 -5.19 5.29 -0.06
C GLY A 180 -5.55 5.59 1.39
N ILE A 181 -4.60 5.30 2.28
CA ILE A 181 -4.71 5.64 3.70
C ILE A 181 -3.40 6.27 4.17
N LYS A 182 -3.53 7.27 5.03
CA LYS A 182 -2.43 7.85 5.80
C LYS A 182 -2.77 7.81 7.28
N PHE A 183 -1.72 7.72 8.07
CA PHE A 183 -1.80 7.89 9.51
C PHE A 183 -1.23 9.24 9.88
N ARG A 184 -1.74 9.78 10.98
CA ARG A 184 -1.09 10.86 11.67
C ARG A 184 -1.01 10.45 13.13
N ASP A 185 0.16 10.70 13.70
CA ASP A 185 0.44 10.76 15.12
C ASP A 185 0.31 12.22 15.54
N SER A 186 -0.67 12.54 16.38
CA SER A 186 -0.95 13.92 16.79
C SER A 186 -0.07 14.41 17.95
N ASP A 187 0.75 13.54 18.55
CA ASP A 187 1.69 13.93 19.59
C ASP A 187 2.82 14.83 19.03
N ALA A 188 3.23 15.83 19.82
CA ALA A 188 4.20 16.84 19.37
C ALA A 188 5.57 16.26 18.99
N ASP A 189 5.98 15.18 19.66
CA ASP A 189 7.22 14.44 19.40
C ASP A 189 6.95 13.09 18.70
N GLY A 190 5.75 12.93 18.15
CA GLY A 190 5.30 11.72 17.47
C GLY A 190 5.82 11.57 16.04
N LEU A 191 5.30 10.57 15.33
CA LEU A 191 5.69 10.28 13.94
C LEU A 191 5.17 11.29 12.90
N GLY A 192 4.30 12.24 13.28
CA GLY A 192 3.65 13.16 12.34
C GLY A 192 2.78 12.41 11.33
N ILE A 193 2.75 12.81 10.05
CA ILE A 193 2.07 12.04 9.00
C ILE A 193 2.98 10.88 8.56
N HIS A 194 2.49 9.63 8.58
CA HIS A 194 3.29 8.43 8.34
C HIS A 194 2.52 7.25 7.72
N GLN A 195 3.27 6.19 7.39
CA GLN A 195 2.76 4.85 7.04
C GLN A 195 3.41 3.70 7.83
N TYR A 196 4.07 4.01 8.96
CA TYR A 196 4.53 2.99 9.90
C TYR A 196 3.41 2.01 10.31
N ASN A 197 3.72 0.70 10.29
CA ASN A 197 2.82 -0.44 10.53
C ASN A 197 1.54 -0.47 9.67
N ILE A 198 1.56 0.07 8.45
CA ILE A 198 0.42 -0.02 7.53
C ILE A 198 0.07 -1.49 7.22
N GLY A 199 -1.21 -1.83 7.25
CA GLY A 199 -1.66 -3.21 7.09
C GLY A 199 -1.63 -4.05 8.37
N GLY A 200 -1.01 -3.52 9.43
CA GLY A 200 -0.85 -4.17 10.72
C GLY A 200 0.56 -4.70 10.94
N ASN A 201 0.95 -4.83 12.21
CA ASN A 201 2.19 -5.49 12.62
C ASN A 201 1.96 -6.13 14.00
N GLU A 202 2.67 -7.21 14.31
CA GLU A 202 2.72 -7.77 15.66
C GLU A 202 4.13 -7.65 16.19
N ASP A 203 4.29 -7.02 17.37
CA ASP A 203 5.57 -7.03 18.10
C ASP A 203 5.29 -7.48 19.53
N SER A 204 6.00 -8.51 19.99
CA SER A 204 5.93 -8.98 21.38
C SER A 204 4.48 -9.32 21.82
N ASN A 205 3.72 -10.00 20.95
CA ASN A 205 2.29 -10.32 21.10
C ASN A 205 1.37 -9.08 21.24
N ARG A 206 1.76 -7.94 20.68
CA ARG A 206 0.96 -6.72 20.63
C ARG A 206 0.74 -6.31 19.19
N PHE A 207 -0.46 -5.86 18.86
CA PHE A 207 -0.84 -5.53 17.49
C PHE A 207 -0.87 -4.03 17.27
N TYR A 208 -0.11 -3.56 16.28
CA TYR A 208 0.12 -2.15 15.96
C TYR A 208 -0.38 -1.78 14.56
N GLY A 209 -0.44 -0.49 14.27
CA GLY A 209 -0.80 0.06 12.99
C GLY A 209 -2.29 0.17 12.74
N ALA A 210 -2.64 0.32 11.47
CA ALA A 210 -4.02 0.38 11.01
C ALA A 210 -4.15 -0.13 9.56
N ALA A 211 -5.38 -0.46 9.16
CA ALA A 211 -5.70 -0.94 7.84
C ALA A 211 -7.14 -0.58 7.46
N TRP A 212 -7.41 -0.42 6.16
CA TRP A 212 -8.77 -0.39 5.63
C TRP A 212 -9.17 -1.75 5.06
N LEU A 213 -10.47 -2.05 5.11
CA LEU A 213 -11.05 -3.32 4.70
C LEU A 213 -12.54 -3.18 4.35
N ASN A 214 -13.14 -4.24 3.81
CA ASN A 214 -14.55 -4.32 3.44
C ASN A 214 -15.00 -3.14 2.54
N LEU A 215 -14.17 -2.80 1.55
CA LEU A 215 -14.55 -1.81 0.55
C LEU A 215 -15.76 -2.32 -0.25
N THR A 216 -16.75 -1.46 -0.37
CA THR A 216 -17.96 -1.62 -1.18
C THR A 216 -18.11 -0.39 -2.07
N ASN A 217 -19.14 -0.35 -2.92
CA ASN A 217 -19.39 0.83 -3.73
C ASN A 217 -19.87 2.07 -2.96
N SER A 218 -20.21 1.95 -1.66
CA SER A 218 -20.71 3.07 -0.85
C SER A 218 -19.93 3.33 0.44
N SER A 219 -19.20 2.34 0.95
CA SER A 219 -18.49 2.45 2.23
C SER A 219 -17.27 1.55 2.30
N LEU A 220 -16.42 1.83 3.28
CA LEU A 220 -15.34 0.95 3.74
C LEU A 220 -15.20 1.00 5.26
N HIS A 221 -14.46 0.05 5.82
CA HIS A 221 -14.08 0.03 7.22
C HIS A 221 -12.62 0.42 7.40
N VAL A 222 -12.29 1.03 8.54
CA VAL A 222 -10.92 1.25 9.01
C VAL A 222 -10.77 0.65 10.40
N LEU A 223 -9.72 -0.13 10.60
CA LEU A 223 -9.33 -0.72 11.87
C LEU A 223 -7.97 -0.16 12.29
N ARG A 224 -7.90 0.43 13.48
CA ARG A 224 -6.65 0.64 14.22
C ARG A 224 -6.44 -0.53 15.17
N PHE A 225 -5.26 -1.15 15.18
CA PHE A 225 -5.01 -2.31 16.03
C PHE A 225 -4.90 -1.93 17.51
N GLY A 226 -5.18 -2.89 18.40
CA GLY A 226 -5.47 -2.61 19.82
C GLY A 226 -4.31 -2.04 20.64
N ASN A 227 -3.06 -2.22 20.20
CA ASN A 227 -1.87 -1.72 20.89
C ASN A 227 -1.20 -0.56 20.14
N ASP A 228 -1.78 -0.13 19.02
CA ASP A 228 -1.25 0.98 18.25
C ASP A 228 -1.31 2.28 19.06
N ILE A 229 -0.20 3.03 19.04
CA ILE A 229 -0.07 4.34 19.69
C ILE A 229 0.28 5.46 18.70
N TYR A 230 0.46 5.16 17.41
CA TYR A 230 0.97 6.12 16.43
C TYR A 230 -0.08 6.58 15.42
N ALA A 231 -1.06 5.75 15.07
CA ALA A 231 -2.12 6.09 14.13
C ALA A 231 -3.39 6.60 14.84
N ASP A 232 -3.26 7.62 15.69
CA ASP A 232 -4.39 8.19 16.42
C ASP A 232 -5.38 8.95 15.53
N GLN A 233 -4.90 9.44 14.38
CA GLN A 233 -5.73 9.91 13.28
C GLN A 233 -5.49 9.13 11.99
N VAL A 234 -6.57 8.91 11.23
CA VAL A 234 -6.53 8.31 9.89
C VAL A 234 -7.13 9.26 8.87
N ARG A 235 -6.60 9.23 7.64
CA ARG A 235 -7.22 9.87 6.47
C ARG A 235 -7.27 8.86 5.33
N VAL A 236 -8.47 8.61 4.84
CA VAL A 236 -8.73 7.73 3.70
C VAL A 236 -9.23 8.57 2.53
N PHE A 237 -8.69 8.29 1.36
CA PHE A 237 -9.09 8.96 0.13
C PHE A 237 -9.36 7.91 -0.94
N ILE A 238 -10.35 8.21 -1.79
CA ILE A 238 -10.77 7.35 -2.87
C ILE A 238 -10.69 8.13 -4.18
N ASN A 239 -9.97 7.55 -5.12
CA ASN A 239 -9.76 8.05 -6.46
C ASN A 239 -10.44 7.09 -7.45
N LEU A 240 -11.20 7.61 -8.41
CA LEU A 240 -11.68 6.89 -9.59
C LEU A 240 -10.84 7.34 -10.78
N PRO A 241 -9.79 6.59 -11.17
CA PRO A 241 -8.93 7.00 -12.27
C PRO A 241 -9.74 7.19 -13.56
N ASP A 242 -9.62 8.38 -14.16
CA ASP A 242 -10.31 8.72 -15.40
C ASP A 242 -9.76 7.94 -16.61
N SER A 243 -8.54 7.41 -16.47
CA SER A 243 -7.89 6.57 -17.48
C SER A 243 -7.74 5.13 -16.98
N PRO A 244 -8.00 4.13 -17.84
CA PRO A 244 -7.75 2.74 -17.50
C PRO A 244 -6.25 2.52 -17.25
N PRO A 245 -5.89 1.53 -16.41
CA PRO A 245 -4.49 1.15 -16.27
C PRO A 245 -3.92 0.70 -17.63
N ALA A 246 -2.63 0.94 -17.82
CA ALA A 246 -1.89 0.41 -18.96
C ALA A 246 -1.79 -1.12 -18.91
N PHE A 247 -1.82 -1.69 -17.69
CA PHE A 247 -1.91 -3.11 -17.46
C PHE A 247 -2.78 -3.44 -16.25
N ASP A 248 -3.60 -4.47 -16.39
CA ASP A 248 -4.44 -5.01 -15.33
C ASP A 248 -4.38 -6.54 -15.35
N SER A 249 -3.92 -7.14 -14.26
CA SER A 249 -3.87 -8.61 -14.18
C SER A 249 -5.26 -9.26 -14.09
N GLY A 250 -6.28 -8.48 -13.74
CA GLY A 250 -7.51 -9.02 -13.15
C GLY A 250 -7.25 -9.66 -11.78
N TRP A 251 -8.31 -10.17 -11.15
CA TRP A 251 -8.19 -10.98 -9.94
C TRP A 251 -7.66 -12.36 -10.29
N SER A 252 -6.67 -12.83 -9.54
CA SER A 252 -6.13 -14.17 -9.66
C SER A 252 -6.08 -14.83 -8.29
N ASP A 253 -6.43 -16.12 -8.25
CA ASP A 253 -6.28 -16.95 -7.06
C ASP A 253 -4.79 -17.27 -6.83
N PHE A 254 -4.36 -17.15 -5.58
CA PHE A 254 -3.03 -17.55 -5.14
C PHE A 254 -3.16 -18.67 -4.11
N ALA A 255 -2.48 -19.79 -4.35
CA ALA A 255 -2.29 -20.79 -3.31
C ALA A 255 -1.45 -20.22 -2.16
N LEU A 256 -1.61 -20.78 -0.97
CA LEU A 256 -0.81 -20.39 0.20
C LEU A 256 0.69 -20.55 -0.09
N GLY A 257 1.48 -19.50 0.17
CA GLY A 257 2.93 -19.49 -0.04
C GLY A 257 3.34 -19.43 -1.50
N GLN A 258 2.41 -19.12 -2.40
CA GLN A 258 2.68 -19.05 -3.83
C GLN A 258 3.17 -17.66 -4.22
N THR A 259 4.23 -17.64 -5.03
CA THR A 259 4.63 -16.48 -5.83
C THR A 259 4.29 -16.74 -7.29
N GLN A 260 3.64 -15.79 -7.97
CA GLN A 260 3.36 -15.85 -9.40
C GLN A 260 4.05 -14.70 -10.11
N VAL A 261 4.69 -15.00 -11.24
CA VAL A 261 5.24 -13.99 -12.14
C VAL A 261 4.14 -13.57 -13.11
N ILE A 262 3.82 -12.27 -13.12
CA ILE A 262 2.84 -11.66 -13.98
C ILE A 262 3.57 -10.87 -15.07
N SER A 263 3.36 -11.25 -16.34
CA SER A 263 3.87 -10.50 -17.50
C SER A 263 2.92 -9.37 -17.87
N HIS A 264 3.42 -8.14 -17.87
CA HIS A 264 2.70 -6.94 -18.33
C HIS A 264 3.26 -6.37 -19.64
N ASN A 265 4.50 -6.68 -20.01
CA ASN A 265 5.13 -6.32 -21.30
C ASN A 265 4.94 -4.84 -21.69
N LEU A 266 5.04 -3.94 -20.71
CA LEU A 266 4.90 -2.50 -20.96
C LEU A 266 6.19 -1.91 -21.56
N ASP A 267 7.32 -2.59 -21.41
CA ASP A 267 8.62 -2.32 -22.04
C ASP A 267 9.15 -0.90 -21.86
N ILE A 268 8.75 -0.25 -20.76
CA ILE A 268 9.30 1.04 -20.35
C ILE A 268 10.07 0.94 -19.04
N ASN A 269 10.74 2.03 -18.69
CA ASN A 269 11.48 2.15 -17.45
C ASN A 269 10.53 1.99 -16.24
N PRO A 270 10.79 1.04 -15.31
CA PRO A 270 9.95 0.84 -14.14
C PRO A 270 9.72 2.07 -13.27
N PHE A 271 10.66 3.03 -13.25
CA PHE A 271 10.49 4.28 -12.50
C PHE A 271 9.29 5.13 -12.97
N ALA A 272 8.82 4.89 -14.18
CA ALA A 272 7.64 5.55 -14.72
C ALA A 272 6.33 4.93 -14.21
N TYR A 273 6.36 3.74 -13.62
CA TYR A 273 5.13 3.06 -13.21
C TYR A 273 4.51 3.63 -11.95
N VAL A 274 3.19 3.64 -11.93
CA VAL A 274 2.39 3.65 -10.69
C VAL A 274 1.82 2.26 -10.53
N ILE A 275 2.12 1.63 -9.40
CA ILE A 275 1.68 0.26 -9.10
C ILE A 275 0.61 0.36 -8.03
N SER A 276 -0.52 -0.30 -8.26
CA SER A 276 -1.52 -0.55 -7.24
C SER A 276 -1.75 -2.04 -7.16
N THR A 277 -1.45 -2.61 -5.99
CA THR A 277 -1.91 -3.95 -5.63
C THR A 277 -3.25 -3.84 -4.91
N SER A 278 -4.11 -4.82 -5.14
CA SER A 278 -5.36 -4.98 -4.44
C SER A 278 -5.46 -6.44 -4.04
N GLN A 279 -5.96 -6.70 -2.84
CA GLN A 279 -6.18 -8.04 -2.33
C GLN A 279 -7.61 -8.16 -1.82
N ARG A 280 -8.18 -9.36 -1.87
CA ARG A 280 -9.48 -9.63 -1.26
C ARG A 280 -9.57 -11.00 -0.63
N SER A 281 -10.42 -11.11 0.39
CA SER A 281 -10.83 -12.38 0.99
C SER A 281 -12.31 -12.37 1.39
N PRO A 282 -12.96 -13.53 1.54
CA PRO A 282 -14.36 -13.60 1.96
C PRO A 282 -14.64 -12.91 3.31
N GLN A 283 -13.66 -12.89 4.22
CA GLN A 283 -13.80 -12.34 5.55
C GLN A 283 -13.53 -10.82 5.63
N HIS A 284 -12.72 -10.28 4.72
CA HIS A 284 -12.24 -8.90 4.80
C HIS A 284 -12.62 -8.06 3.58
N GLY A 285 -13.32 -8.61 2.58
CA GLY A 285 -13.61 -7.94 1.32
C GLY A 285 -12.33 -7.51 0.62
N ILE A 286 -12.40 -6.46 -0.22
CA ILE A 286 -11.20 -5.78 -0.72
C ILE A 286 -10.56 -5.01 0.44
N ASN A 287 -9.26 -5.17 0.66
CA ASN A 287 -8.57 -4.68 1.86
C ASN A 287 -7.05 -4.47 1.65
N ILE A 288 -6.36 -3.98 2.69
CA ILE A 288 -4.88 -3.88 2.76
C ILE A 288 -4.27 -4.59 3.99
N MET A 289 -5.00 -5.52 4.61
CA MET A 289 -4.52 -6.25 5.80
C MET A 289 -3.28 -7.09 5.47
N GLY A 290 -2.15 -6.83 6.14
CA GLY A 290 -0.89 -7.50 5.86
C GLY A 290 -0.25 -7.13 4.52
N VAL A 291 -0.51 -5.93 4.00
CA VAL A 291 0.24 -5.41 2.84
C VAL A 291 1.74 -5.38 3.14
N GLY A 292 2.57 -5.82 2.18
CA GLY A 292 4.00 -5.99 2.37
C GLY A 292 4.37 -7.31 3.05
N GLY A 293 3.40 -8.08 3.53
CA GLY A 293 3.62 -9.31 4.27
C GLY A 293 3.90 -9.05 5.75
N ILE A 294 3.19 -9.78 6.61
CA ILE A 294 3.28 -9.64 8.07
C ILE A 294 3.48 -11.00 8.73
N GLU A 295 4.19 -11.03 9.86
CA GLU A 295 4.18 -12.15 10.79
C GLU A 295 3.14 -11.85 11.88
N LEU A 296 2.23 -12.79 12.12
CA LEU A 296 1.34 -12.77 13.28
C LEU A 296 1.38 -14.14 13.97
N HIS A 297 1.80 -14.20 15.24
CA HIS A 297 1.87 -15.41 16.06
C HIS A 297 2.57 -16.61 15.37
N GLY A 298 3.72 -16.40 14.72
CA GLY A 298 4.43 -17.46 13.99
C GLY A 298 3.84 -17.77 12.61
N GLN A 299 2.88 -16.97 12.13
CA GLN A 299 2.19 -17.18 10.87
C GLN A 299 2.40 -16.02 9.92
N TYR A 300 2.94 -16.30 8.74
CA TYR A 300 3.12 -15.29 7.70
C TYR A 300 1.81 -15.11 6.93
N ARG A 301 1.32 -13.87 6.89
CA ARG A 301 0.04 -13.49 6.27
C ARG A 301 0.19 -12.26 5.37
N GLY A 302 -0.81 -12.05 4.53
CA GLY A 302 -0.87 -10.93 3.59
C GLY A 302 -0.25 -11.25 2.24
N SER A 303 0.11 -10.17 1.54
CA SER A 303 0.71 -10.22 0.21
C SER A 303 1.74 -9.14 0.01
N ASP A 304 2.66 -9.39 -0.91
CA ASP A 304 3.70 -8.46 -1.35
C ASP A 304 3.90 -8.54 -2.86
N TRP A 305 4.73 -7.63 -3.36
CA TRP A 305 5.23 -7.67 -4.72
C TRP A 305 6.73 -7.42 -4.78
N GLU A 306 7.38 -8.05 -5.74
CA GLU A 306 8.84 -8.04 -5.91
C GLU A 306 9.24 -8.18 -7.38
N SER A 307 10.55 -8.08 -7.64
CA SER A 307 11.14 -8.32 -8.96
C SER A 307 10.48 -7.51 -10.09
N MET A 308 10.07 -6.27 -9.82
CA MET A 308 9.47 -5.40 -10.83
C MET A 308 10.51 -5.04 -11.91
N THR A 309 10.15 -5.27 -13.17
CA THR A 309 10.94 -4.93 -14.36
C THR A 309 10.09 -4.18 -15.38
N GLY A 310 10.67 -3.85 -16.54
CA GLY A 310 9.88 -3.26 -17.64
C GLY A 310 8.80 -4.21 -18.19
N GLN A 311 8.87 -5.51 -17.89
CA GLN A 311 8.01 -6.54 -18.49
C GLN A 311 7.23 -7.38 -17.49
N THR A 312 7.70 -7.49 -16.25
CA THR A 312 7.16 -8.44 -15.27
C THR A 312 7.10 -7.85 -13.88
N ILE A 313 6.17 -8.36 -13.09
CA ILE A 313 6.12 -8.19 -11.63
C ILE A 313 5.83 -9.55 -10.99
N SER A 314 6.47 -9.86 -9.87
CA SER A 314 6.11 -11.02 -9.05
C SER A 314 5.14 -10.59 -7.95
N LEU A 315 4.08 -11.35 -7.75
CA LEU A 315 3.14 -11.20 -6.63
C LEU A 315 3.23 -12.43 -5.74
N SER A 316 3.19 -12.24 -4.42
CA SER A 316 3.28 -13.33 -3.45
C SER A 316 2.09 -13.31 -2.50
N ARG A 317 1.58 -14.50 -2.18
CA ARG A 317 0.67 -14.73 -1.05
C ARG A 317 1.41 -15.51 0.03
N MET A 318 1.38 -15.03 1.27
CA MET A 318 2.10 -15.67 2.36
C MET A 318 1.54 -17.07 2.73
N ALA A 319 2.37 -17.91 3.35
CA ALA A 319 2.12 -19.33 3.55
C ALA A 319 0.95 -19.67 4.50
N GLN A 320 0.52 -18.74 5.34
CA GLN A 320 -0.60 -18.91 6.27
C GLN A 320 -1.65 -17.80 6.10
N ASP A 321 -1.66 -17.15 4.95
CA ASP A 321 -2.51 -15.99 4.68
C ASP A 321 -4.03 -16.30 4.67
N ILE A 322 -4.80 -15.37 5.24
CA ILE A 322 -6.28 -15.34 5.18
C ILE A 322 -6.83 -13.99 4.65
N TYR A 323 -5.96 -13.04 4.32
CA TYR A 323 -6.32 -11.68 3.92
C TYR A 323 -6.33 -11.49 2.39
N ALA A 324 -5.50 -12.26 1.68
CA ALA A 324 -5.20 -12.12 0.27
C ALA A 324 -5.30 -13.42 -0.57
N PRO A 325 -6.35 -14.27 -0.45
CA PRO A 325 -6.59 -15.37 -1.40
C PRO A 325 -6.57 -14.97 -2.86
N GLU A 326 -7.11 -13.79 -3.16
CA GLU A 326 -7.10 -13.23 -4.51
C GLU A 326 -6.33 -11.92 -4.52
N ILE A 327 -5.42 -11.78 -5.48
CA ILE A 327 -4.57 -10.61 -5.64
C ILE A 327 -4.73 -10.09 -7.08
N ARG A 328 -4.72 -8.76 -7.23
CA ARG A 328 -4.72 -8.05 -8.51
C ARG A 328 -3.64 -6.99 -8.48
N VAL A 329 -2.89 -6.85 -9.57
CA VAL A 329 -1.98 -5.73 -9.78
C VAL A 329 -2.45 -4.93 -10.98
N ARG A 330 -2.39 -3.61 -10.83
CA ARG A 330 -2.62 -2.67 -11.90
C ARG A 330 -1.46 -1.70 -12.01
N ILE A 331 -1.09 -1.40 -13.25
CA ILE A 331 0.06 -0.56 -13.57
C ILE A 331 -0.42 0.56 -14.50
N TRP A 332 -0.09 1.80 -14.13
CA TRP A 332 -0.24 2.96 -15.01
C TRP A 332 1.12 3.43 -15.50
N THR A 333 1.12 4.00 -16.70
CA THR A 333 2.28 4.65 -17.32
C THR A 333 2.01 6.15 -17.44
N PRO A 334 3.05 6.99 -17.49
CA PRO A 334 2.94 8.45 -17.38
C PRO A 334 2.21 9.14 -18.54
N ASN A 335 1.75 8.41 -19.55
CA ASN A 335 0.97 8.99 -20.66
C ASN A 335 -0.53 9.14 -20.31
N TYR A 336 -1.00 8.53 -19.21
CA TYR A 336 -2.43 8.50 -18.86
C TYR A 336 -2.65 8.36 -17.35
N ILE A 337 -2.54 9.44 -16.58
CA ILE A 337 -3.01 9.44 -15.19
C ILE A 337 -3.52 10.82 -14.79
N PHE A 338 -4.81 10.88 -14.42
CA PHE A 338 -5.32 11.80 -13.40
C PHE A 338 -5.57 10.97 -12.13
N LEU A 339 -5.17 11.49 -10.97
CA LEU A 339 -5.06 10.87 -9.62
C LEU A 339 -3.81 9.99 -9.38
N PRO A 340 -3.13 10.18 -8.25
CA PRO A 340 -1.79 10.76 -8.22
C PRO A 340 -0.81 10.26 -9.33
N SER A 341 -0.01 11.21 -9.84
CA SER A 341 1.17 11.24 -10.75
C SER A 341 1.06 11.39 -12.26
N VAL A 342 1.85 12.37 -12.70
CA VAL A 342 2.86 12.37 -13.79
C VAL A 342 2.30 12.27 -15.20
N THR A 343 2.33 13.43 -15.85
CA THR A 343 3.01 13.58 -17.14
C THR A 343 4.47 14.00 -16.86
N GLY A 344 5.35 13.95 -17.84
CA GLY A 344 6.74 14.33 -17.66
C GLY A 344 7.50 13.93 -18.90
N ASP A 345 7.51 14.84 -19.88
CA ASP A 345 8.20 14.67 -21.15
C ASP A 345 9.69 14.40 -20.92
N TYR A 346 10.16 13.25 -21.39
CA TYR A 346 11.58 13.00 -21.60
C TYR A 346 11.89 13.26 -23.09
N SER A 347 12.51 14.40 -23.38
CA SER A 347 13.23 14.56 -24.66
C SER A 347 14.63 13.95 -24.49
N PRO A 348 15.03 12.98 -25.33
CA PRO A 348 16.40 12.49 -25.33
C PRO A 348 17.35 13.55 -25.92
N PRO A 349 18.61 13.65 -25.45
CA PRO A 349 19.62 14.52 -26.05
C PRO A 349 20.09 13.98 -27.41
N ASP A 350 20.42 14.90 -28.33
CA ASP A 350 21.04 14.63 -29.63
C ASP A 350 22.42 13.94 -29.54
#